data_AF-A0AAP2RLA1-F1
#
_entry.id   AF-A0AAP2RLA1-F1
#
_cell.length_a   1.000
_cell.length_b   1.000
_cell.length_c   1.000
_cell.angle_alpha   90.00
_cell.angle_beta   90.00
_cell.angle_gamma   90.00
#
_symmetry.space_group_name_H-M   'P 1'
#
loop_
_entity.id
_entity.type
_entity.pdbx_description
1 polymer ?
#
loop_
_entity_poly.entity_id
_entity_poly.type
_entity_poly.pdbx_seq_one_letter_code
_entity_poly.pdbx_strand_id
1 'polypeptide(L)'
;DAGYYPAWVFDDEEAALEVTNLTYMLRGLNTILYDNGVGGPYYFDTKSKLKNILEGKEKGLRASAFLTPTLYLDYGNGYSEKDTLHVKNSGIGECLKAVFEWDREKGMPLHVRFDPCERGRIILKKVRISLIFNAGGKRTIPLSKCICNGVVSDDEIRFEKPDPWIDICWKSYRKPVGLEVCAQMSFLETSEGADSVVAG
;
A
#
# COMPACT_ATOMS: atom_id res chain seq x y z
N ASP A 1 -36.18 -5.79 -18.96
CA ASP A 1 -35.21 -5.07 -18.10
C ASP A 1 -33.92 -4.86 -18.85
N ALA A 2 -33.62 -3.61 -19.18
CA ALA A 2 -32.39 -3.24 -19.88
C ALA A 2 -31.22 -3.31 -18.89
N GLY A 3 -30.22 -4.13 -19.20
CA GLY A 3 -29.02 -4.29 -18.39
C GLY A 3 -28.27 -2.96 -18.25
N TYR A 4 -27.70 -2.73 -17.06
CA TYR A 4 -26.81 -1.60 -16.80
C TYR A 4 -25.55 -1.76 -17.64
N TYR A 5 -25.52 -1.17 -18.84
CA TYR A 5 -24.29 -1.02 -19.61
C TYR A 5 -23.55 0.20 -19.07
N PRO A 6 -22.28 0.06 -18.67
CA PRO A 6 -21.56 1.17 -18.09
C PRO A 6 -21.24 2.21 -19.19
N ALA A 7 -21.39 3.50 -18.85
CA ALA A 7 -21.51 4.60 -19.81
C ALA A 7 -20.30 4.83 -20.73
N TRP A 8 -19.13 4.32 -20.36
CA TRP A 8 -17.87 4.41 -21.12
C TRP A 8 -17.83 3.54 -22.38
N VAL A 9 -18.84 2.70 -22.62
CA VAL A 9 -18.99 1.96 -23.89
C VAL A 9 -19.53 2.86 -25.03
N PHE A 10 -19.99 4.07 -24.71
CA PHE A 10 -20.65 4.98 -25.67
C PHE A 10 -19.77 6.15 -26.12
N ASP A 11 -18.54 6.26 -25.63
CA ASP A 11 -17.55 7.23 -26.10
C ASP A 11 -16.28 6.49 -26.54
N ASP A 12 -15.93 6.63 -27.81
CA ASP A 12 -14.84 5.88 -28.44
C ASP A 12 -13.48 6.22 -27.80
N GLU A 13 -13.32 7.45 -27.29
CA GLU A 13 -12.08 7.93 -26.67
C GLU A 13 -11.91 7.38 -25.24
N GLU A 14 -12.96 7.47 -24.41
CA GLU A 14 -12.96 6.85 -23.07
C GLU A 14 -12.89 5.31 -23.13
N ALA A 15 -13.57 4.68 -24.09
CA ALA A 15 -13.48 3.24 -24.30
C ALA A 15 -12.05 2.81 -24.68
N ALA A 16 -11.39 3.56 -25.57
CA ALA A 16 -10.01 3.27 -25.98
C ALA A 16 -9.02 3.44 -24.82
N LEU A 17 -9.19 4.47 -23.98
CA LEU A 17 -8.38 4.69 -22.79
C LEU A 17 -8.54 3.55 -21.78
N GLU A 18 -9.76 3.10 -21.53
CA GLU A 18 -10.00 2.06 -20.54
C GLU A 18 -9.63 0.66 -21.05
N VAL A 19 -9.82 0.37 -22.34
CA VAL A 19 -9.26 -0.84 -22.97
C VAL A 19 -7.73 -0.85 -22.89
N THR A 20 -7.11 0.32 -23.04
CA THR A 20 -5.66 0.48 -22.91
C THR A 20 -5.21 0.23 -21.47
N ASN A 21 -5.90 0.80 -20.47
CA ASN A 21 -5.65 0.55 -19.04
C ASN A 21 -5.80 -0.94 -18.69
N LEU A 22 -6.87 -1.59 -19.15
CA LEU A 22 -7.10 -3.02 -18.98
C LEU A 22 -6.00 -3.85 -19.63
N THR A 23 -5.54 -3.46 -20.82
CA THR A 23 -4.44 -4.14 -21.53
C THR A 23 -3.12 -3.99 -20.78
N TYR A 24 -2.83 -2.83 -20.19
CA TYR A 24 -1.64 -2.61 -19.37
C TYR A 24 -1.70 -3.37 -18.05
N MET A 25 -2.86 -3.41 -17.38
CA MET A 25 -3.07 -4.22 -16.18
C MET A 25 -2.90 -5.71 -16.47
N LEU A 26 -3.48 -6.20 -17.57
CA LEU A 26 -3.33 -7.59 -18.02
C LEU A 26 -1.87 -7.91 -18.35
N ARG A 27 -1.15 -7.02 -19.05
CA ARG A 27 0.28 -7.22 -19.34
C ARG A 27 1.14 -7.21 -18.08
N GLY A 28 0.90 -6.27 -17.16
CA GLY A 28 1.61 -6.20 -15.88
C GLY A 28 1.38 -7.44 -15.03
N LEU A 29 0.13 -7.90 -14.92
CA LEU A 29 -0.23 -9.16 -14.28
C LEU A 29 0.45 -10.35 -14.96
N ASN A 30 0.48 -10.39 -16.29
CA ASN A 30 1.08 -11.48 -17.04
C ASN A 30 2.61 -11.50 -16.90
N THR A 31 3.28 -10.34 -16.85
CA THR A 31 4.71 -10.22 -16.57
C THR A 31 5.05 -10.61 -15.14
N ILE A 32 4.26 -10.15 -14.15
CA ILE A 32 4.42 -10.56 -12.75
C ILE A 32 4.22 -12.06 -12.61
N LEU A 33 3.23 -12.64 -13.29
CA LEU A 33 3.02 -14.08 -13.35
C LEU A 33 4.14 -14.80 -14.10
N TYR A 34 4.69 -14.24 -15.17
CA TYR A 34 5.81 -14.88 -15.88
C TYR A 34 7.09 -14.89 -15.01
N ASP A 35 7.40 -13.75 -14.39
CA ASP A 35 8.63 -13.53 -13.60
C ASP A 35 8.54 -14.14 -12.18
N ASN A 36 7.33 -14.25 -11.60
CA ASN A 36 7.11 -14.81 -10.26
C ASN A 36 6.32 -16.14 -10.25
N GLY A 37 5.83 -16.64 -11.40
CA GLY A 37 5.32 -18.02 -11.52
C GLY A 37 4.27 -18.33 -12.60
N VAL A 38 4.72 -18.83 -13.75
CA VAL A 38 4.21 -20.05 -14.43
C VAL A 38 5.37 -21.02 -14.78
N GLY A 39 6.63 -20.56 -14.75
CA GLY A 39 7.84 -21.39 -14.94
C GLY A 39 8.91 -21.32 -13.83
N GLY A 40 8.66 -20.59 -12.75
CA GLY A 40 9.64 -20.34 -11.68
C GLY A 40 9.65 -21.38 -10.54
N PRO A 41 10.76 -21.51 -9.79
CA PRO A 41 10.96 -22.51 -8.73
C PRO A 41 9.99 -22.43 -7.54
N TYR A 42 9.19 -21.36 -7.45
CA TYR A 42 8.21 -21.12 -6.37
C TYR A 42 6.75 -21.24 -6.84
N TYR A 43 6.49 -21.72 -8.06
CA TYR A 43 5.14 -21.87 -8.62
C TYR A 43 4.24 -22.75 -7.75
N PHE A 44 4.73 -23.92 -7.33
CA PHE A 44 3.95 -24.84 -6.50
C PHE A 44 3.64 -24.26 -5.11
N ASP A 45 4.58 -23.50 -4.54
CA ASP A 45 4.40 -22.85 -3.24
C ASP A 45 3.38 -21.70 -3.32
N THR A 46 3.49 -20.86 -4.36
CA THR A 46 2.56 -19.75 -4.63
C THR A 46 1.16 -20.24 -4.95
N LYS A 47 1.04 -21.29 -5.78
CA LYS A 47 -0.24 -21.94 -6.11
C LYS A 47 -0.88 -22.60 -4.91
N SER A 48 -0.10 -23.28 -4.06
CA SER A 48 -0.61 -23.93 -2.86
C SER A 48 -1.06 -22.91 -1.82
N LYS A 49 -0.31 -21.82 -1.64
CA LYS A 49 -0.72 -20.68 -0.79
C LYS A 49 -2.02 -20.06 -1.31
N LEU A 50 -2.09 -19.69 -2.59
CA LEU A 50 -3.30 -19.13 -3.21
C LEU A 50 -4.50 -20.07 -3.08
N LYS A 51 -4.31 -21.37 -3.29
CA LYS A 51 -5.36 -22.38 -3.12
C LYS A 51 -5.84 -22.47 -1.66
N ASN A 52 -4.93 -22.50 -0.70
CA ASN A 52 -5.28 -22.55 0.73
C ASN A 52 -6.00 -21.27 1.21
N ILE A 53 -5.66 -20.12 0.62
CA ILE A 53 -6.34 -18.84 0.84
C ILE A 53 -7.77 -18.87 0.27
N LEU A 54 -7.93 -19.29 -0.98
CA LEU A 54 -9.24 -19.39 -1.65
C LEU A 54 -10.15 -20.44 -0.99
N GLU A 55 -9.56 -21.51 -0.46
CA GLU A 55 -10.29 -22.56 0.26
C GLU A 55 -10.51 -22.22 1.75
N GLY A 56 -10.08 -21.04 2.23
CA GLY A 56 -10.29 -20.58 3.61
C GLY A 56 -9.59 -21.41 4.69
N LYS A 57 -8.56 -22.18 4.31
CA LYS A 57 -7.89 -23.16 5.20
C LYS A 57 -6.76 -22.56 6.04
N GLU A 58 -6.29 -21.36 5.71
CA GLU A 58 -5.33 -20.61 6.53
C GLU A 58 -6.04 -19.59 7.43
N LYS A 59 -6.46 -20.03 8.62
CA LYS A 59 -6.82 -19.12 9.73
C LYS A 59 -5.55 -18.40 10.23
N GLY A 60 -5.06 -17.41 9.49
CA GLY A 60 -3.87 -16.65 9.91
C GLY A 60 -3.28 -15.70 8.87
N LEU A 61 -3.53 -15.92 7.57
CA LEU A 61 -3.09 -15.00 6.52
C LEU A 61 -4.15 -13.90 6.35
N ARG A 62 -4.16 -12.93 7.28
CA ARG A 62 -5.04 -11.75 7.20
C ARG A 62 -4.59 -10.83 6.05
N ALA A 63 -5.53 -10.03 5.53
CA ALA A 63 -5.42 -9.18 4.34
C ALA A 63 -4.20 -8.23 4.27
N SER A 64 -3.49 -8.03 5.38
CA SER A 64 -2.23 -7.29 5.48
C SER A 64 -1.07 -7.91 4.69
N ALA A 65 -1.06 -9.22 4.47
CA ALA A 65 0.00 -9.90 3.71
C ALA A 65 0.02 -9.55 2.21
N PHE A 66 -1.08 -8.98 1.68
CA PHE A 66 -1.23 -8.57 0.28
C PHE A 66 -1.07 -7.07 0.07
N LEU A 67 -0.67 -6.33 1.10
CA LEU A 67 -0.41 -4.91 0.95
C LEU A 67 0.88 -4.72 0.17
N THR A 68 0.84 -3.75 -0.75
CA THR A 68 2.00 -3.22 -1.45
C THR A 68 2.22 -1.79 -0.97
N PRO A 69 2.90 -1.60 0.18
CA PRO A 69 3.27 -0.26 0.62
C PRO A 69 4.12 0.44 -0.43
N THR A 70 3.83 1.71 -0.62
CA THR A 70 4.44 2.53 -1.65
C THR A 70 5.06 3.77 -1.03
N LEU A 71 6.20 4.20 -1.57
CA LEU A 71 6.88 5.42 -1.17
C LEU A 71 7.16 6.28 -2.39
N TYR A 72 6.56 7.46 -2.43
CA TYR A 72 6.83 8.47 -3.44
C TYR A 72 7.94 9.39 -2.95
N LEU A 73 8.85 9.73 -3.86
CA LEU A 73 10.02 10.55 -3.58
C LEU A 73 9.92 11.85 -4.37
N ASP A 74 9.97 12.99 -3.68
CA ASP A 74 10.03 14.31 -4.32
C ASP A 74 11.44 14.90 -4.20
N TYR A 75 12.04 15.20 -5.34
CA TYR A 75 13.36 15.83 -5.46
C TYR A 75 13.28 17.35 -5.78
N GLY A 76 12.09 17.95 -5.68
CA GLY A 76 11.82 19.38 -5.89
C GLY A 76 10.85 19.70 -7.03
N ASN A 77 10.27 18.68 -7.68
CA ASN A 77 9.32 18.83 -8.78
C ASN A 77 7.91 18.31 -8.44
N GLY A 78 7.69 17.93 -7.18
CA GLY A 78 6.49 17.23 -6.74
C GLY A 78 6.60 15.71 -6.91
N TYR A 79 5.61 14.99 -6.37
CA TYR A 79 5.52 13.54 -6.48
C TYR A 79 5.20 13.09 -7.90
N SER A 80 5.89 12.06 -8.38
CA SER A 80 5.64 11.46 -9.69
C SER A 80 5.79 9.94 -9.63
N GLU A 81 5.07 9.23 -10.49
CA GLU A 81 5.13 7.75 -10.57
C GLU A 81 6.51 7.21 -10.98
N LYS A 82 7.36 8.04 -11.58
CA LYS A 82 8.72 7.65 -12.00
C LYS A 82 9.68 7.57 -10.82
N ASP A 83 9.36 8.25 -9.72
CA ASP A 83 10.16 8.32 -8.51
C ASP A 83 9.41 7.67 -7.34
N THR A 84 8.86 6.48 -7.62
CA THR A 84 8.09 5.66 -6.69
C THR A 84 8.83 4.35 -6.38
N LEU A 85 8.80 3.95 -5.12
CA LEU A 85 9.30 2.66 -4.65
C LEU A 85 8.13 1.82 -4.14
N HIS A 86 8.06 0.57 -4.59
CA HIS A 86 7.09 -0.41 -4.08
C HIS A 86 7.83 -1.52 -3.35
N VAL A 87 7.34 -1.88 -2.18
CA VAL A 87 7.90 -2.99 -1.41
C VAL A 87 6.80 -3.93 -0.96
N LYS A 88 7.15 -5.21 -0.77
CA LYS A 88 6.22 -6.15 -0.15
C LYS A 88 6.14 -5.88 1.34
N ASN A 89 4.94 -5.91 1.90
CA ASN A 89 4.79 -5.91 3.36
C ASN A 89 5.48 -7.15 3.95
N SER A 90 6.45 -6.93 4.84
CA SER A 90 7.18 -7.98 5.56
C SER A 90 6.64 -8.24 6.97
N GLY A 91 5.56 -7.55 7.35
CA GLY A 91 4.88 -7.75 8.62
C GLY A 91 4.11 -9.07 8.66
N ILE A 92 4.06 -9.69 9.85
CA ILE A 92 3.35 -10.96 10.09
C ILE A 92 2.01 -10.64 10.77
N GLY A 93 0.94 -11.31 10.34
CA GLY A 93 -0.40 -11.09 10.89
C GLY A 93 -0.84 -9.64 10.66
N GLU A 94 -1.41 -9.00 11.68
CA GLU A 94 -1.91 -7.61 11.63
C GLU A 94 -0.80 -6.55 11.71
N CYS A 95 0.36 -6.83 11.14
CA CYS A 95 1.49 -5.90 11.14
C CYS A 95 1.80 -5.43 9.73
N LEU A 96 2.06 -4.14 9.62
CA LEU A 96 2.69 -3.50 8.49
C LEU A 96 4.17 -3.31 8.84
N LYS A 97 5.06 -3.81 7.98
CA LYS A 97 6.49 -3.54 8.02
C LYS A 97 7.02 -3.36 6.61
N ALA A 98 7.36 -2.13 6.27
CA ALA A 98 7.89 -1.73 4.98
C ALA A 98 9.27 -1.07 5.17
N VAL A 99 10.25 -1.47 4.35
CA VAL A 99 11.61 -0.94 4.37
C VAL A 99 11.95 -0.50 2.95
N PHE A 100 12.22 0.79 2.79
CA PHE A 100 12.55 1.42 1.52
C PHE A 100 13.97 1.94 1.56
N GLU A 101 14.69 1.78 0.47
CA GLU A 101 15.99 2.40 0.23
C GLU A 101 15.90 3.14 -1.10
N TRP A 102 16.25 4.42 -1.11
CA TRP A 102 16.25 5.21 -2.34
C TRP A 102 17.63 5.19 -3.01
N ASP A 103 17.60 5.39 -4.33
CA ASP A 103 18.82 5.48 -5.12
C ASP A 103 19.64 6.71 -4.71
N ARG A 104 20.90 6.46 -4.35
CA ARG A 104 21.83 7.49 -3.88
C ARG A 104 22.38 8.32 -5.03
N GLU A 105 22.38 7.80 -6.25
CA GLU A 105 22.87 8.50 -7.44
C GLU A 105 21.91 9.63 -7.85
N LYS A 106 20.60 9.43 -7.63
CA LYS A 106 19.57 10.48 -7.78
C LYS A 106 19.64 11.58 -6.72
N GLY A 107 20.40 11.36 -5.64
CA GLY A 107 20.54 12.29 -4.53
C GLY A 107 19.57 12.00 -3.39
N MET A 108 19.30 13.01 -2.55
CA MET A 108 18.44 12.86 -1.38
C MET A 108 17.07 13.49 -1.67
N PRO A 109 15.96 12.75 -1.46
CA PRO A 109 14.62 13.33 -1.59
C PRO A 109 14.43 14.45 -0.57
N LEU A 110 13.71 15.50 -0.97
CA LEU A 110 13.34 16.64 -0.13
C LEU A 110 12.11 16.30 0.73
N HIS A 111 11.14 15.62 0.12
CA HIS A 111 9.91 15.15 0.74
C HIS A 111 9.64 13.70 0.33
N VAL A 112 8.97 12.95 1.20
CA VAL A 112 8.50 11.59 0.86
C VAL A 112 7.07 11.41 1.32
N ARG A 113 6.28 10.73 0.49
CA ARG A 113 4.91 10.32 0.82
C ARG A 113 4.85 8.82 0.91
N PHE A 114 4.44 8.33 2.07
CA PHE A 114 4.22 6.92 2.33
C PHE A 114 2.75 6.57 2.23
N ASP A 115 2.45 5.57 1.40
CA ASP A 115 1.11 5.05 1.19
C ASP A 115 1.08 3.60 1.70
N PRO A 116 0.37 3.30 2.81
CA PRO A 116 0.31 1.94 3.35
C PRO A 116 -0.40 0.96 2.40
N CYS A 117 -1.38 1.43 1.65
CA CYS A 117 -2.08 0.72 0.56
C CYS A 117 -3.01 1.68 -0.20
N GLU A 118 -3.70 1.19 -1.24
CA GLU A 118 -4.72 1.96 -1.98
C GLU A 118 -6.10 1.92 -1.28
N ARG A 119 -6.29 0.98 -0.35
CA ARG A 119 -7.59 0.75 0.29
C ARG A 119 -7.81 1.71 1.46
N GLY A 120 -8.99 2.29 1.50
CA GLY A 120 -9.49 3.01 2.68
C GLY A 120 -9.95 2.06 3.78
N ARG A 121 -10.57 2.65 4.80
CA ARG A 121 -11.11 1.95 5.97
C ARG A 121 -10.04 1.15 6.73
N ILE A 122 -8.88 1.75 6.92
CA ILE A 122 -7.78 1.17 7.68
C ILE A 122 -7.49 2.00 8.93
N ILE A 123 -7.04 1.31 9.99
CA ILE A 123 -6.47 1.94 11.17
C ILE A 123 -5.02 1.47 11.28
N LEU A 124 -4.10 2.42 11.35
CA LEU A 124 -2.71 2.17 11.72
C LEU A 124 -2.52 2.55 13.19
N LYS A 125 -2.07 1.60 14.01
CA LYS A 125 -1.79 1.80 15.44
C LYS A 125 -0.30 1.62 15.72
N LYS A 126 0.19 2.32 16.75
CA LYS A 126 1.61 2.25 17.19
C LYS A 126 2.56 2.48 16.02
N VAL A 127 2.25 3.49 15.19
CA VAL A 127 3.02 3.76 13.97
C VAL A 127 4.42 4.24 14.35
N ARG A 128 5.42 3.59 13.78
CA ARG A 128 6.84 3.93 13.95
C ARG A 128 7.45 4.16 12.58
N ILE A 129 7.82 5.41 12.33
CA ILE A 129 8.47 5.85 11.10
C ILE A 129 9.93 6.13 11.44
N SER A 130 10.87 5.45 10.81
CA SER A 130 12.30 5.56 11.11
C SER A 130 13.12 5.83 9.86
N LEU A 131 13.92 6.89 9.90
CA LEU A 131 14.94 7.15 8.89
C LEU A 131 16.10 6.18 9.08
N ILE A 132 16.57 5.60 7.98
CA ILE A 132 17.72 4.69 7.93
C ILE A 132 18.94 5.51 7.48
N PHE A 133 20.06 5.40 8.19
CA PHE A 133 21.32 6.05 7.84
C PHE A 133 22.39 5.01 7.47
N ASN A 134 23.46 5.48 6.83
CA ASN A 134 24.67 4.68 6.63
C ASN A 134 25.16 4.08 7.96
N ALA A 135 25.67 2.84 7.90
CA ALA A 135 26.04 2.01 9.06
C ALA A 135 24.86 1.48 9.91
N GLY A 136 23.63 1.50 9.39
CA GLY A 136 22.47 0.84 10.00
C GLY A 136 21.82 1.61 11.16
N GLY A 137 22.30 2.83 11.45
CA GLY A 137 21.68 3.71 12.44
C GLY A 137 20.25 4.09 12.02
N LYS A 138 19.32 4.10 12.98
CA LYS A 138 17.93 4.50 12.75
C LYS A 138 17.57 5.69 13.63
N ARG A 139 16.72 6.58 13.11
CA ARG A 139 16.12 7.68 13.88
C ARG A 139 14.63 7.73 13.64
N THR A 140 13.85 7.60 14.71
CA THR A 140 12.40 7.68 14.64
C THR A 140 11.93 9.14 14.45
N ILE A 141 10.99 9.33 13.54
CA ILE A 141 10.26 10.58 13.32
C ILE A 141 8.95 10.50 14.12
N PRO A 142 8.67 11.46 15.00
CA PRO A 142 7.37 11.54 15.67
C PRO A 142 6.23 11.76 14.67
N LEU A 143 5.09 11.08 14.86
CA LEU A 143 3.90 11.26 14.02
C LEU A 143 3.41 12.71 13.99
N SER A 144 3.60 13.47 15.07
CA SER A 144 3.25 14.90 15.14
C SER A 144 4.00 15.79 14.15
N LYS A 145 5.07 15.29 13.50
CA LYS A 145 5.79 15.96 12.42
C LYS A 145 5.39 15.51 11.02
N CYS A 146 4.47 14.54 10.93
CA CYS A 146 3.95 14.01 9.68
C CYS A 146 2.60 14.66 9.37
N ILE A 147 2.24 14.69 8.09
CA ILE A 147 0.94 15.16 7.61
C ILE A 147 0.27 13.97 6.93
N CYS A 148 -1.03 13.76 7.11
CA CYS A 148 -1.75 12.67 6.45
C CYS A 148 -3.18 13.09 6.10
N ASN A 149 -3.83 12.32 5.22
CA ASN A 149 -5.27 12.46 4.95
C ASN A 149 -6.16 11.67 5.93
N GLY A 150 -5.57 11.11 7.00
CA GLY A 150 -6.28 10.41 8.05
C GLY A 150 -6.58 11.29 9.27
N VAL A 151 -7.43 10.79 10.16
CA VAL A 151 -7.66 11.38 11.48
C VAL A 151 -6.64 10.80 12.46
N VAL A 152 -5.82 11.66 13.05
CA VAL A 152 -4.79 11.28 14.03
C VAL A 152 -5.35 11.41 15.45
N SER A 153 -5.21 10.36 16.26
CA SER A 153 -5.57 10.37 17.68
C SER A 153 -4.52 9.60 18.48
N ASP A 154 -3.84 10.25 19.43
CA ASP A 154 -2.76 9.70 20.25
C ASP A 154 -1.68 8.92 19.47
N ASP A 155 -1.87 7.60 19.34
CA ASP A 155 -0.95 6.63 18.72
C ASP A 155 -1.59 5.89 17.52
N GLU A 156 -2.75 6.35 17.03
CA GLU A 156 -3.45 5.81 15.88
C GLU A 156 -3.71 6.84 14.77
N ILE A 157 -3.73 6.33 13.54
CA ILE A 157 -4.17 7.07 12.36
C ILE A 157 -5.28 6.27 11.71
N ARG A 158 -6.45 6.89 11.58
CA ARG A 158 -7.62 6.30 10.94
C ARG A 158 -7.83 6.90 9.55
N PHE A 159 -7.88 6.04 8.55
CA PHE A 159 -8.17 6.42 7.18
C PHE A 159 -9.52 5.84 6.78
N GLU A 160 -10.55 6.67 6.73
CA GLU A 160 -11.90 6.26 6.30
C GLU A 160 -12.00 6.18 4.77
N LYS A 161 -11.31 7.09 4.07
CA LYS A 161 -11.35 7.21 2.60
C LYS A 161 -10.27 6.34 1.94
N PRO A 162 -10.46 5.94 0.67
CA PRO A 162 -9.41 5.36 -0.17
C PRO A 162 -8.16 6.24 -0.28
N ASP A 163 -7.07 5.63 -0.76
CA ASP A 163 -5.77 6.25 -0.95
C ASP A 163 -5.20 6.89 0.33
N PRO A 164 -5.03 6.11 1.42
CA PRO A 164 -4.36 6.60 2.61
C PRO A 164 -2.91 7.01 2.29
N TRP A 165 -2.50 8.18 2.77
CA TRP A 165 -1.13 8.64 2.61
C TRP A 165 -0.63 9.41 3.84
N ILE A 166 0.69 9.36 4.04
CA ILE A 166 1.42 10.05 5.11
C ILE A 166 2.62 10.76 4.47
N ASP A 167 2.60 12.08 4.43
CA ASP A 167 3.75 12.90 4.09
C ASP A 167 4.70 13.01 5.29
N ILE A 168 5.96 12.70 5.04
CA ILE A 168 7.01 12.61 6.05
C ILE A 168 8.09 13.62 5.71
N CYS A 169 8.13 14.69 6.49
CA CYS A 169 9.14 15.73 6.38
C CYS A 169 10.17 15.59 7.50
N TRP A 170 11.45 15.76 7.17
CA TRP A 170 12.50 15.84 8.18
C TRP A 170 13.49 16.97 7.89
N LYS A 171 14.08 17.49 8.97
CA LYS A 171 15.26 18.35 8.90
C LYS A 171 16.40 17.59 9.54
N SER A 172 17.48 17.37 8.78
CA SER A 172 18.64 16.62 9.27
C SER A 172 19.91 17.05 8.55
N TYR A 173 21.00 17.22 9.31
CA TYR A 173 22.34 17.39 8.74
C TYR A 173 22.90 16.08 8.19
N ARG A 174 22.49 14.94 8.77
CA ARG A 174 22.82 13.61 8.24
C ARG A 174 21.82 13.23 7.16
N LYS A 175 22.32 12.77 6.01
CA LYS A 175 21.52 12.29 4.88
C LYS A 175 21.07 10.85 5.14
N PRO A 176 19.76 10.58 5.30
CA PRO A 176 19.28 9.21 5.33
C PRO A 176 19.45 8.56 3.96
N VAL A 177 19.35 7.24 3.94
CA VAL A 177 19.42 6.39 2.73
C VAL A 177 18.16 5.56 2.52
N GLY A 178 17.22 5.65 3.46
CA GLY A 178 16.01 4.86 3.43
C GLY A 178 15.03 5.24 4.54
N LEU A 179 13.87 4.58 4.50
CA LEU A 179 12.77 4.72 5.44
C LEU A 179 12.28 3.33 5.86
N GLU A 180 12.08 3.12 7.15
CA GLU A 180 11.36 1.97 7.69
C GLU A 180 10.05 2.45 8.32
N VAL A 181 8.94 1.83 7.94
CA VAL A 181 7.63 2.06 8.55
C VAL A 181 7.13 0.77 9.16
N CYS A 182 6.83 0.80 10.45
CA CYS A 182 6.19 -0.29 11.18
C CYS A 182 4.87 0.19 11.80
N ALA A 183 3.80 -0.59 11.69
CA ALA A 183 2.54 -0.32 12.38
C ALA A 183 1.79 -1.63 12.66
N GLN A 184 0.90 -1.60 13.67
CA GLN A 184 -0.19 -2.57 13.73
C GLN A 184 -1.31 -2.05 12.82
N MET A 185 -1.92 -2.92 12.03
CA MET A 185 -2.92 -2.54 11.04
C MET A 185 -4.17 -3.41 11.15
N SER A 186 -5.32 -2.75 11.20
CA SER A 186 -6.65 -3.38 11.19
C SER A 186 -7.55 -2.70 10.17
N PHE A 187 -8.52 -3.43 9.63
CA PHE A 187 -9.55 -2.88 8.74
C PHE A 187 -10.81 -2.54 9.55
N LEU A 188 -11.49 -1.45 9.21
CA LEU A 188 -12.79 -1.12 9.77
C LEU A 188 -13.84 -2.03 9.15
N GLU A 189 -14.46 -2.88 9.97
CA GLU A 189 -15.55 -3.74 9.53
C GLU A 189 -16.73 -2.91 9.01
N THR A 190 -17.33 -3.36 7.91
CA THR A 190 -18.63 -2.87 7.45
C THR A 190 -19.70 -3.35 8.42
N SER A 191 -20.34 -2.43 9.12
CA SER A 191 -21.63 -2.68 9.78
C SER A 191 -22.73 -2.79 8.71
N GLU A 192 -22.67 -3.84 7.91
CA GLU A 192 -23.82 -4.29 7.11
C GLU A 192 -24.17 -5.68 7.64
N GLY A 193 -25.14 -5.73 8.56
CA GLY A 193 -25.65 -7.01 9.08
C GLY A 193 -26.22 -7.02 10.50
N ALA A 194 -26.53 -5.88 11.13
CA ALA A 194 -27.10 -5.85 12.49
C ALA A 194 -28.47 -5.18 12.61
N ASP A 195 -29.17 -4.89 11.50
CA ASP A 195 -30.54 -4.39 11.51
C ASP A 195 -31.47 -5.30 10.70
N SER A 196 -31.79 -6.47 11.25
CA SER A 196 -33.05 -7.16 10.96
C SER A 196 -33.41 -8.18 12.05
N VAL A 197 -33.52 -7.71 13.30
CA VAL A 197 -34.43 -8.31 14.27
C VAL A 197 -35.08 -7.16 15.03
N VAL A 198 -36.33 -6.84 14.68
CA VAL A 198 -37.47 -6.52 15.57
C VAL A 198 -38.57 -5.85 14.74
N ALA A 199 -39.57 -6.64 14.37
CA ALA A 199 -40.99 -6.30 14.24
C ALA A 199 -41.66 -7.67 13.97
N GLY A 200 -42.33 -8.30 14.93
CA GLY A 200 -43.54 -7.85 15.58
C GLY A 200 -44.61 -8.88 15.24
#